data_AF-A0A9X5BHC0-F1
#
_entry.id   AF-A0A9X5BHC0-F1
#
_cell.length_a   1.000
_cell.length_b   1.000
_cell.length_c   1.000
_cell.angle_alpha   90.00
_cell.angle_beta   90.00
_cell.angle_gamma   90.00
#
_symmetry.space_group_name_H-M   'P 1'
#
loop_
_entity.id
_entity.type
_entity.pdbx_description
1 polymer ?
#
loop_
_entity_poly.entity_id
_entity_poly.type
_entity_poly.pdbx_seq_one_letter_code
_entity_poly.pdbx_strand_id
1 'polypeptide(L)'
;MRKRYDDFLRRLNQYRLCLNMTQDELSNALGITQSQFSKIELGKTIMPYKTLELLEGMGWDVDYLVTGKNFDRGASELNTILQQVEETNKREVLSAVAWLLKQGIGICCPNLSSECKCEMEILQMRANSESPCSVLYEVRQMLDVAQAIMAEKLGVNIKKYRKLEKNEACPDVELLFRIYEVTGCKPSLILHNDHVENIIIDDLWTQITVPIQSKILSLTEQVLWFIRM
;
A
#
# COMPACT_ATOMS: atom_id res chain seq x y z
N MET A 1 7.14 -20.29 -1.06
CA MET A 1 5.67 -20.25 -0.86
C MET A 1 5.29 -20.82 0.50
N ARG A 2 5.32 -22.14 0.75
CA ARG A 2 4.84 -22.76 2.01
C ARG A 2 5.38 -22.11 3.30
N LYS A 3 6.70 -21.97 3.43
CA LYS A 3 7.34 -21.32 4.60
C LYS A 3 6.83 -19.89 4.85
N ARG A 4 6.61 -19.09 3.79
CA ARG A 4 6.15 -17.69 3.94
C ARG A 4 4.70 -17.62 4.39
N TYR A 5 3.86 -18.50 3.85
CA TYR A 5 2.48 -18.60 4.30
C TYR A 5 2.42 -19.09 5.76
N ASP A 6 3.27 -20.04 6.15
CA ASP A 6 3.40 -20.47 7.55
C ASP A 6 3.84 -19.31 8.48
N ASP A 7 4.78 -18.47 8.03
CA ASP A 7 5.21 -17.27 8.76
C ASP A 7 4.09 -16.22 8.87
N PHE A 8 3.29 -16.04 7.82
CA PHE A 8 2.08 -15.20 7.85
C PHE A 8 1.05 -15.72 8.86
N LEU A 9 0.77 -17.03 8.86
CA LEU A 9 -0.16 -17.65 9.81
C LEU A 9 0.33 -17.48 11.25
N ARG A 10 1.64 -17.59 11.48
CA ARG A 10 2.25 -17.35 12.78
C ARG A 10 2.04 -15.90 13.22
N ARG A 11 2.30 -14.92 12.35
CA ARG A 11 2.06 -13.49 12.65
C ARG A 11 0.57 -13.23 12.92
N LEU A 12 -0.33 -13.79 12.11
CA LEU A 12 -1.77 -13.68 12.30
C LEU A 12 -2.21 -14.21 13.68
N ASN A 13 -1.75 -15.41 14.05
CA ASN A 13 -2.03 -16.01 15.36
C ASN A 13 -1.47 -15.15 16.50
N GLN A 14 -0.23 -14.69 16.39
CA GLN A 14 0.39 -13.83 17.40
C GLN A 14 -0.37 -12.52 17.58
N TYR A 15 -0.73 -11.84 16.48
CA TYR A 15 -1.47 -10.59 16.51
C TYR A 15 -2.84 -10.77 17.19
N ARG A 16 -3.56 -11.84 16.83
CA ARG A 16 -4.84 -12.21 17.49
C ARG A 16 -4.68 -12.40 18.99
N LEU A 17 -3.64 -13.11 19.42
CA LEU A 17 -3.36 -13.38 20.84
C LEU A 17 -2.93 -12.10 21.58
N CYS A 18 -2.15 -11.23 20.96
CA CYS A 18 -1.77 -9.93 21.53
C CYS A 18 -2.97 -9.01 21.78
N LEU A 19 -4.01 -9.14 20.94
CA LEU A 19 -5.30 -8.44 21.14
C LEU A 19 -6.25 -9.17 22.10
N ASN A 20 -5.82 -10.27 22.74
CA ASN A 20 -6.63 -11.13 23.60
C ASN A 20 -7.92 -11.65 22.94
N MET A 21 -7.92 -11.83 21.63
CA MET A 21 -9.09 -12.30 20.89
C MET A 21 -9.10 -13.82 20.78
N THR A 22 -10.25 -14.45 21.00
CA THR A 22 -10.49 -15.85 20.65
C THR A 22 -10.69 -16.02 19.13
N GLN A 23 -10.63 -17.26 18.64
CA GLN A 23 -10.98 -17.54 17.24
C GLN A 23 -12.44 -17.19 16.93
N ASP A 24 -13.33 -17.37 17.91
CA ASP A 24 -14.75 -17.09 17.74
C ASP A 24 -14.99 -15.58 17.61
N GLU A 25 -14.45 -14.78 18.53
CA GLU A 25 -14.56 -13.31 18.51
C GLU A 25 -14.01 -12.72 17.21
N LEU A 26 -12.82 -13.16 16.76
CA LEU A 26 -12.27 -12.66 15.51
C LEU A 26 -13.09 -13.12 14.30
N SER A 27 -13.56 -14.37 14.29
CA SER A 27 -14.40 -14.85 13.18
C SER A 27 -15.71 -14.06 13.08
N ASN A 28 -16.33 -13.74 14.23
CA ASN A 28 -17.53 -12.91 14.30
C ASN A 28 -17.26 -11.49 13.78
N ALA A 29 -16.14 -10.87 14.17
CA ALA A 29 -15.73 -9.55 13.67
C ALA A 29 -15.47 -9.54 12.15
N LEU A 30 -14.95 -10.65 11.61
CA LEU A 30 -14.69 -10.83 10.18
C LEU A 30 -15.94 -11.27 9.38
N GLY A 31 -17.08 -11.50 10.04
CA GLY A 31 -18.31 -11.96 9.38
C GLY A 31 -18.18 -13.38 8.78
N ILE A 32 -17.30 -14.21 9.32
CA ILE A 32 -17.10 -15.61 8.90
C ILE A 32 -17.33 -16.55 10.07
N THR A 33 -17.58 -17.83 9.78
CA THR A 33 -17.72 -18.82 10.86
C THR A 33 -16.38 -19.10 11.53
N GLN A 34 -16.41 -19.43 12.82
CA GLN A 34 -15.23 -19.91 13.56
C GLN A 34 -14.53 -21.08 12.86
N SER A 35 -15.30 -22.00 12.27
CA SER A 35 -14.74 -23.14 11.51
C SER A 35 -13.97 -22.70 10.27
N GLN A 36 -14.46 -21.69 9.54
CA GLN A 36 -13.73 -21.12 8.40
C GLN A 36 -12.44 -20.45 8.86
N PHE A 37 -12.50 -19.63 9.91
CA PHE A 37 -11.31 -18.97 10.43
C PHE A 37 -10.27 -19.98 10.95
N SER A 38 -10.70 -21.01 11.67
CA SER A 38 -9.85 -22.11 12.13
C SER A 38 -9.13 -22.81 10.96
N LYS A 39 -9.81 -23.04 9.83
CA LYS A 39 -9.18 -23.59 8.62
C LYS A 39 -8.14 -22.64 8.01
N ILE A 40 -8.38 -21.33 8.05
CA ILE A 40 -7.40 -20.33 7.60
C ILE A 40 -6.18 -20.35 8.52
N GLU A 41 -6.37 -20.24 9.83
CA GLU A 41 -5.28 -20.17 10.81
C GLU A 41 -4.44 -21.45 10.86
N LEU A 42 -5.04 -22.61 10.57
CA LEU A 42 -4.34 -23.89 10.41
C LEU A 42 -3.71 -24.09 9.01
N GLY A 43 -3.86 -23.13 8.09
CA GLY A 43 -3.33 -23.20 6.74
C GLY A 43 -4.01 -24.22 5.83
N LYS A 44 -5.21 -24.71 6.20
CA LYS A 44 -6.03 -25.60 5.37
C LYS A 44 -6.74 -24.86 4.24
N THR A 45 -6.94 -23.55 4.40
CA THR A 45 -7.53 -22.66 3.40
C THR A 45 -6.66 -21.40 3.28
N ILE A 46 -6.39 -20.97 2.05
CA ILE A 46 -5.69 -19.70 1.81
C ILE A 46 -6.60 -18.54 2.21
N MET A 47 -6.07 -17.56 2.95
CA MET A 47 -6.82 -16.37 3.33
C MET A 47 -7.26 -15.59 2.07
N PRO A 48 -8.58 -15.38 1.88
CA PRO A 48 -9.09 -14.57 0.78
C PRO A 48 -8.80 -13.08 0.99
N TYR A 49 -8.73 -12.34 -0.12
CA TYR A 49 -8.61 -10.88 -0.12
C TYR A 49 -9.56 -10.18 0.84
N LYS A 50 -10.86 -10.53 0.78
CA LYS A 50 -11.90 -9.86 1.56
C LYS A 50 -11.69 -9.99 3.07
N THR A 51 -11.15 -11.12 3.52
CA THR A 51 -10.81 -11.33 4.94
C THR A 51 -9.63 -10.45 5.35
N LEU A 52 -8.62 -10.32 4.49
CA LEU A 52 -7.47 -9.45 4.75
C LEU A 52 -7.87 -7.96 4.75
N GLU A 53 -8.73 -7.54 3.82
CA GLU A 53 -9.29 -6.18 3.77
C GLU A 53 -10.08 -5.84 5.04
N LEU A 54 -10.87 -6.79 5.57
CA LEU A 54 -11.58 -6.60 6.84
C LEU A 54 -10.62 -6.49 8.02
N LEU A 55 -9.53 -7.27 8.05
CA LEU A 55 -8.49 -7.12 9.07
C LEU A 55 -7.86 -5.73 9.02
N GLU A 56 -7.53 -5.22 7.83
CA GLU A 56 -7.01 -3.86 7.68
C GLU A 56 -8.01 -2.81 8.17
N GLY A 57 -9.29 -2.97 7.83
CA GLY A 57 -10.37 -2.10 8.33
C GLY A 57 -10.57 -2.14 9.85
N MET A 58 -10.15 -3.22 10.51
CA MET A 58 -10.09 -3.32 11.97
C MET A 58 -8.81 -2.71 12.58
N GLY A 59 -7.95 -2.09 11.75
CA GLY A 59 -6.69 -1.48 12.17
C GLY A 59 -5.52 -2.47 12.29
N TRP A 60 -5.61 -3.66 11.69
CA TRP A 60 -4.50 -4.60 11.68
C TRP A 60 -3.47 -4.19 10.62
N ASP A 61 -2.18 -4.26 10.98
CA ASP A 61 -1.10 -3.99 10.04
C ASP A 61 -0.94 -5.14 9.04
N VAL A 62 -1.66 -5.06 7.92
CA VAL A 62 -1.61 -6.05 6.85
C VAL A 62 -0.26 -6.11 6.16
N ASP A 63 0.48 -5.00 6.11
CA ASP A 63 1.80 -4.98 5.51
C ASP A 63 2.77 -5.79 6.38
N TYR A 64 2.72 -5.64 7.70
CA TYR A 64 3.46 -6.50 8.62
C TYR A 64 3.00 -7.96 8.54
N LEU A 65 1.69 -8.22 8.55
CA LEU A 65 1.18 -9.59 8.45
C LEU A 65 1.73 -10.28 7.19
N VAL A 66 1.68 -9.63 6.04
CA VAL A 66 2.07 -10.22 4.76
C VAL A 66 3.60 -10.22 4.60
N THR A 67 4.27 -9.09 4.81
CA THR A 67 5.69 -8.92 4.49
C THR A 67 6.63 -9.30 5.63
N GLY A 68 6.15 -9.27 6.88
CA GLY A 68 6.96 -9.40 8.09
C GLY A 68 7.82 -8.18 8.42
N LYS A 69 7.66 -7.07 7.69
CA LYS A 69 8.33 -5.80 7.96
C LYS A 69 7.34 -4.84 8.64
N ASN A 70 7.81 -4.13 9.65
CA ASN A 70 7.06 -3.04 10.24
C ASN A 70 7.25 -1.81 9.37
N PHE A 71 6.15 -1.13 9.06
CA PHE A 71 6.17 0.15 8.38
C PHE A 71 5.58 1.18 9.34
N ASP A 72 6.35 2.23 9.62
CA ASP A 72 5.90 3.31 10.48
C ASP A 72 4.82 4.09 9.74
N ARG A 73 3.56 3.87 10.12
CA ARG A 73 2.42 4.64 9.63
C ARG A 73 2.20 5.83 10.56
N GLY A 74 2.42 7.03 10.05
CA GLY A 74 2.23 8.28 10.77
C GLY A 74 1.53 9.30 9.89
N ALA A 75 0.48 9.93 10.42
CA ALA A 75 -0.24 10.96 9.70
C ALA A 75 0.70 12.13 9.38
N SER A 76 0.80 12.45 8.09
CA SER A 76 1.58 13.58 7.61
C SER A 76 0.78 14.87 7.71
N GLU A 77 1.50 15.95 7.99
CA GLU A 77 0.96 17.31 7.88
C GLU A 77 0.60 17.64 6.41
N LEU A 78 1.27 17.01 5.45
CA LEU A 78 1.00 17.16 4.02
C LEU A 78 -0.40 16.67 3.62
N ASN A 79 -0.84 15.52 4.14
CA ASN A 79 -2.20 15.04 3.88
C ASN A 79 -3.25 16.00 4.45
N THR A 80 -2.99 16.58 5.62
CA THR A 80 -3.87 17.60 6.21
C THR A 80 -3.97 18.85 5.32
N ILE A 81 -2.85 19.25 4.72
CA ILE A 81 -2.80 20.37 3.77
C ILE A 81 -3.59 20.01 2.49
N LEU A 82 -3.33 18.85 1.89
CA LEU A 82 -3.96 18.41 0.65
C LEU A 82 -5.48 18.28 0.75
N GLN A 83 -6.01 17.89 1.91
CA GLN A 83 -7.45 17.84 2.17
C GLN A 83 -8.13 19.23 2.11
N GLN A 84 -7.37 20.31 2.29
CA GLN A 84 -7.89 21.69 2.27
C GLN A 84 -7.69 22.38 0.90
N VAL A 85 -7.10 21.69 -0.07
CA VAL A 85 -6.88 22.22 -1.41
C VAL A 85 -8.13 22.06 -2.26
N GLU A 86 -8.49 23.09 -3.01
CA GLU A 86 -9.58 23.01 -3.99
C GLU A 86 -9.27 21.97 -5.07
N GLU A 87 -10.28 21.20 -5.49
CA GLU A 87 -10.08 20.08 -6.42
C GLU A 87 -9.44 20.52 -7.76
N THR A 88 -9.69 21.77 -8.18
CA THR A 88 -9.09 22.38 -9.38
C THR A 88 -7.58 22.55 -9.32
N ASN A 89 -7.01 22.66 -8.12
CA ASN A 89 -5.59 22.91 -7.86
C ASN A 89 -4.87 21.70 -7.26
N LYS A 90 -5.62 20.65 -6.91
CA LYS A 90 -5.14 19.50 -6.16
C LYS A 90 -4.05 18.74 -6.90
N ARG A 91 -4.12 18.66 -8.23
CA ARG A 91 -3.14 17.96 -9.07
C ARG A 91 -1.79 18.70 -9.09
N GLU A 92 -1.83 20.01 -9.25
CA GLU A 92 -0.65 20.88 -9.27
C GLU A 92 0.06 20.83 -7.90
N VAL A 93 -0.72 20.89 -6.82
CA VAL A 93 -0.18 20.75 -5.46
C VAL A 93 0.35 19.33 -5.22
N LEU A 94 -0.37 18.28 -5.64
CA LEU A 94 0.09 16.89 -5.52
C LEU A 94 1.40 16.66 -6.29
N SER A 95 1.55 17.26 -7.47
CA SER A 95 2.79 17.22 -8.25
C SER A 95 3.95 17.87 -7.53
N ALA A 96 3.73 19.03 -6.90
CA ALA A 96 4.73 19.70 -6.09
C ALA A 96 5.09 18.86 -4.86
N VAL A 97 4.10 18.31 -4.16
CA VAL A 97 4.30 17.44 -2.98
C VAL A 97 5.08 16.18 -3.36
N ALA A 98 4.70 15.50 -4.43
CA ALA A 98 5.40 14.32 -4.94
C ALA A 98 6.88 14.62 -5.24
N TRP A 99 7.14 15.77 -5.88
CA TRP A 99 8.50 16.21 -6.16
C TRP A 99 9.29 16.54 -4.88
N LEU A 100 8.70 17.27 -3.94
CA LEU A 100 9.33 17.64 -2.66
C LEU A 100 9.65 16.42 -1.81
N LEU A 101 8.73 15.45 -1.72
CA LEU A 101 8.95 14.17 -1.04
C LEU A 101 10.10 13.40 -1.70
N LYS A 102 10.16 13.33 -3.03
CA LYS A 102 11.27 12.69 -3.75
C LYS A 102 12.63 13.34 -3.42
N GLN A 103 12.69 14.67 -3.33
CA GLN A 103 13.92 15.35 -2.89
C GLN A 103 14.26 15.05 -1.42
N GLY A 104 13.26 15.11 -0.53
CA GLY A 104 13.44 14.85 0.90
C GLY A 104 13.96 13.44 1.18
N ILE A 105 13.36 12.43 0.54
CA ILE A 105 13.83 11.04 0.60
C ILE A 105 15.25 10.91 0.04
N GLY A 106 15.56 11.56 -1.09
CA GLY A 106 16.92 11.54 -1.64
C GLY A 106 17.98 12.08 -0.69
N ILE A 107 17.62 13.03 0.17
CA ILE A 107 18.50 13.60 1.20
C ILE A 107 18.61 12.67 2.43
N CYS A 108 17.48 12.15 2.91
CA CYS A 108 17.42 11.38 4.16
C CYS A 108 17.79 9.90 4.00
N CYS A 109 17.54 9.33 2.82
CA CYS A 109 17.61 7.90 2.56
C CYS A 109 18.49 7.64 1.31
N PRO A 110 19.83 7.67 1.43
CA PRO A 110 20.72 7.46 0.28
C PRO A 110 20.58 6.06 -0.34
N ASN A 111 20.18 5.06 0.47
CA ASN A 111 19.89 3.70 0.01
C ASN A 111 18.39 3.44 0.04
N LEU A 112 17.68 3.85 -1.01
CA LEU A 112 16.23 3.62 -1.11
C LEU A 112 15.90 2.13 -1.18
N SER A 113 14.95 1.71 -0.34
CA SER A 113 14.34 0.38 -0.40
C SER A 113 13.52 0.21 -1.69
N SER A 114 13.21 -1.03 -2.04
CA SER A 114 12.30 -1.35 -3.16
C SER A 114 10.91 -0.75 -2.95
N GLU A 115 10.46 -0.72 -1.70
CA GLU A 115 9.16 -0.23 -1.27
C GLU A 115 9.07 1.28 -1.50
N CYS A 116 10.05 2.05 -1.02
CA CYS A 116 10.06 3.50 -1.18
C CYS A 116 10.16 3.90 -2.64
N LYS A 117 10.98 3.17 -3.43
CA LYS A 117 11.02 3.36 -4.89
C LYS A 117 9.66 3.10 -5.52
N CYS A 118 9.00 2.02 -5.13
CA CYS A 118 7.69 1.67 -5.65
C CYS A 118 6.67 2.78 -5.38
N GLU A 119 6.60 3.23 -4.13
CA GLU A 119 5.70 4.28 -3.66
C GLU A 119 5.94 5.62 -4.36
N MET A 120 7.20 6.07 -4.43
CA MET A 120 7.55 7.33 -5.08
C MET A 120 7.17 7.37 -6.56
N GLU A 121 7.31 6.26 -7.27
CA GLU A 121 6.96 6.18 -8.68
C GLU A 121 5.44 6.11 -8.89
N ILE A 122 4.70 5.37 -8.05
CA ILE A 122 3.22 5.39 -8.07
C ILE A 122 2.70 6.82 -7.82
N LEU A 123 3.23 7.50 -6.80
CA LEU A 123 2.83 8.88 -6.48
C LEU A 123 3.12 9.84 -7.63
N GLN A 124 4.29 9.73 -8.27
CA GLN A 124 4.63 10.52 -9.46
C GLN A 124 3.70 10.23 -10.63
N MET A 125 3.36 8.97 -10.89
CA MET A 125 2.43 8.61 -11.96
C MET A 125 1.05 9.23 -11.72
N ARG A 126 0.54 9.14 -10.49
CA ARG A 126 -0.77 9.69 -10.10
C ARG A 126 -0.81 11.21 -10.16
N ALA A 127 0.27 11.87 -9.73
CA ALA A 127 0.38 13.33 -9.82
C ALA A 127 0.35 13.85 -11.28
N ASN A 128 0.89 13.08 -12.23
CA ASN A 128 0.98 13.47 -13.64
C ASN A 128 -0.18 12.97 -14.52
N SER A 129 -1.06 12.12 -14.00
CA SER A 129 -2.16 11.51 -14.77
C SER A 129 -3.48 12.23 -14.52
N GLU A 130 -4.35 12.31 -15.55
CA GLU A 130 -5.69 12.89 -15.40
C GLU A 130 -6.62 12.01 -14.54
N SER A 131 -6.36 10.70 -14.50
CA SER A 131 -7.12 9.74 -13.70
C SER A 131 -6.19 8.62 -13.20
N PRO A 132 -6.23 8.28 -11.90
CA PRO A 132 -5.43 7.20 -11.36
C PRO A 132 -5.90 5.87 -11.94
N CYS A 133 -4.94 5.03 -12.33
CA CYS A 133 -5.21 3.66 -12.74
C CYS A 133 -5.18 2.73 -11.50
N SER A 134 -5.39 1.43 -11.69
CA SER A 134 -5.12 0.49 -10.61
C SER A 134 -3.64 0.49 -10.24
N VAL A 135 -3.34 0.25 -8.97
CA VAL A 135 -1.95 0.18 -8.50
C VAL A 135 -1.16 -0.91 -9.25
N LEU A 136 -1.79 -2.05 -9.59
CA LEU A 136 -1.12 -3.09 -10.37
C LEU A 136 -0.76 -2.67 -11.79
N TYR A 137 -1.58 -1.84 -12.42
CA TYR A 137 -1.25 -1.26 -13.71
C TYR A 137 -0.06 -0.31 -13.58
N GLU A 138 -0.09 0.59 -12.60
CA GLU A 138 0.96 1.58 -12.33
C GLU A 138 2.30 0.89 -12.07
N VAL A 139 2.31 -0.10 -11.17
CA VAL A 139 3.48 -0.93 -10.87
C VAL A 139 4.02 -1.65 -12.11
N ARG A 140 3.16 -2.15 -13.00
CA ARG A 140 3.62 -2.79 -14.24
C ARG A 140 4.26 -1.79 -15.19
N GLN A 141 3.69 -0.59 -15.33
CA GLN A 141 4.24 0.48 -16.17
C GLN A 141 5.64 0.89 -15.69
N MET A 142 5.83 1.00 -14.38
CA MET A 142 7.15 1.31 -13.79
C MET A 142 8.22 0.26 -14.09
N LEU A 143 7.82 -1.02 -14.16
CA LEU A 143 8.72 -2.12 -14.52
C LEU A 143 8.95 -2.24 -16.03
N ASP A 144 8.24 -1.46 -16.86
CA ASP A 144 8.29 -1.48 -18.32
C ASP A 144 8.16 -2.89 -18.92
N VAL A 145 7.16 -3.64 -18.44
CA VAL A 145 6.89 -5.00 -18.94
C VAL A 145 5.48 -5.14 -19.51
N ALA A 146 5.36 -6.01 -20.51
CA ALA A 146 4.07 -6.42 -21.05
C ALA A 146 3.27 -7.23 -20.01
N GLN A 147 1.93 -7.18 -20.12
CA GLN A 147 1.02 -7.93 -19.23
C GLN A 147 1.33 -9.43 -19.17
N ALA A 148 1.71 -10.04 -20.30
CA ALA A 148 2.05 -11.46 -20.37
C ALA A 148 3.27 -11.80 -19.49
N ILE A 149 4.31 -10.96 -19.53
CA ILE A 149 5.52 -11.13 -18.73
C ILE A 149 5.23 -10.93 -17.25
N MET A 150 4.41 -9.93 -16.90
CA MET A 150 4.04 -9.71 -15.51
C MET A 150 3.17 -10.85 -14.95
N ALA A 151 2.24 -11.37 -15.75
CA ALA A 151 1.45 -12.55 -15.39
C ALA A 151 2.33 -13.77 -15.11
N GLU A 152 3.36 -14.00 -15.93
CA GLU A 152 4.36 -15.06 -15.73
C GLU A 152 5.16 -14.85 -14.43
N LYS A 153 5.69 -13.63 -14.19
CA LYS A 153 6.41 -13.29 -12.96
C LYS A 153 5.58 -13.54 -11.70
N LEU A 154 4.28 -13.22 -11.75
CA LEU A 154 3.35 -13.46 -10.65
C LEU A 154 2.84 -14.92 -10.59
N GLY A 155 3.10 -15.71 -11.63
CA GLY A 155 2.64 -17.10 -11.78
C GLY A 155 1.12 -17.22 -11.84
N VAL A 156 0.46 -16.30 -12.55
CA VAL A 156 -0.98 -16.32 -12.80
C VAL A 156 -1.26 -16.40 -14.30
N ASN A 157 -2.43 -16.92 -14.68
CA ASN A 157 -2.87 -16.87 -16.07
C ASN A 157 -3.05 -15.41 -16.52
N ILE A 158 -2.65 -15.09 -17.76
CA ILE A 158 -2.85 -13.76 -18.38
C ILE A 158 -4.28 -13.23 -18.27
N LYS A 159 -5.30 -14.09 -18.37
CA LYS A 159 -6.71 -13.69 -18.16
C LYS A 159 -6.99 -13.24 -16.73
N LYS A 160 -6.40 -13.93 -15.73
CA LYS A 160 -6.50 -13.53 -14.31
C LYS A 160 -5.77 -12.21 -14.10
N TYR A 161 -4.57 -12.06 -14.65
CA TYR A 161 -3.79 -10.83 -14.55
C TYR A 161 -4.52 -9.60 -15.11
N ARG A 162 -5.09 -9.71 -16.31
CA ARG A 162 -5.88 -8.63 -16.92
C ARG A 162 -7.07 -8.20 -16.07
N LYS A 163 -7.71 -9.13 -15.35
CA LYS A 163 -8.79 -8.79 -14.42
C LYS A 163 -8.26 -8.08 -13.16
N LEU A 164 -7.11 -8.52 -12.64
CA LEU A 164 -6.46 -7.88 -11.50
C LEU A 164 -6.09 -6.42 -11.82
N GLU A 165 -5.51 -6.13 -12.98
CA GLU A 165 -5.20 -4.75 -13.38
C GLU A 165 -6.44 -3.88 -13.61
N LYS A 166 -7.61 -4.47 -13.87
CA LYS A 166 -8.87 -3.74 -14.02
C LYS A 166 -9.67 -3.65 -12.72
N ASN A 167 -9.12 -4.14 -11.59
CA ASN A 167 -9.83 -4.31 -10.33
C ASN A 167 -11.12 -5.16 -10.45
N GLU A 168 -11.22 -6.03 -11.45
CA GLU A 168 -12.32 -6.97 -11.66
C GLU A 168 -12.10 -8.31 -10.92
N ALA A 169 -10.92 -8.49 -10.35
CA ALA A 169 -10.56 -9.63 -9.52
C ALA A 169 -9.61 -9.16 -8.40
N CYS A 170 -9.63 -9.86 -7.27
CA CYS A 170 -8.77 -9.55 -6.13
C CYS A 170 -7.69 -10.63 -5.93
N PRO A 171 -6.47 -10.28 -5.50
CA PRO A 171 -5.43 -11.24 -5.17
C PRO A 171 -5.67 -11.89 -3.81
N ASP A 172 -5.47 -13.20 -3.71
CA ASP A 172 -5.33 -13.87 -2.41
C ASP A 172 -3.98 -13.51 -1.75
N VAL A 173 -3.80 -13.88 -0.48
CA VAL A 173 -2.59 -13.55 0.28
C VAL A 173 -1.32 -14.13 -0.37
N GLU A 174 -1.39 -15.31 -0.98
CA GLU A 174 -0.23 -15.87 -1.67
C GLU A 174 0.20 -15.03 -2.87
N LEU A 175 -0.78 -14.52 -3.63
CA LEU A 175 -0.51 -13.62 -4.74
C LEU A 175 0.01 -12.26 -4.26
N LEU A 176 -0.48 -11.75 -3.13
CA LEU A 176 0.06 -10.52 -2.51
C LEU A 176 1.54 -10.66 -2.13
N PHE A 177 1.98 -11.82 -1.61
CA PHE A 177 3.42 -12.06 -1.39
C PHE A 177 4.22 -11.92 -2.68
N ARG A 178 3.72 -12.51 -3.77
CA ARG A 178 4.42 -12.48 -5.07
C ARG A 178 4.47 -11.09 -5.65
N ILE A 179 3.37 -10.33 -5.55
CA ILE A 179 3.32 -8.94 -5.97
C ILE A 179 4.40 -8.16 -5.20
N TYR A 180 4.40 -8.23 -3.88
CA TYR A 180 5.38 -7.53 -3.05
C TYR A 180 6.82 -7.93 -3.37
N GLU A 181 7.12 -9.21 -3.55
CA GLU A 181 8.49 -9.67 -3.86
C GLU A 181 8.99 -9.23 -5.23
N VAL A 182 8.11 -9.22 -6.23
CA VAL A 182 8.48 -8.86 -7.60
C VAL A 182 8.61 -7.35 -7.75
N THR A 183 7.86 -6.57 -6.96
CA THR A 183 7.63 -5.15 -7.25
C THR A 183 8.03 -4.20 -6.12
N GLY A 184 8.11 -4.68 -4.89
CA GLY A 184 8.20 -3.84 -3.68
C GLY A 184 6.87 -3.19 -3.30
N CYS A 185 5.78 -3.41 -4.04
CA CYS A 185 4.48 -2.81 -3.75
C CYS A 185 3.90 -3.39 -2.46
N LYS A 186 3.63 -2.52 -1.48
CA LYS A 186 3.03 -2.90 -0.20
C LYS A 186 1.59 -3.40 -0.41
N PRO A 187 1.18 -4.48 0.28
CA PRO A 187 -0.18 -5.02 0.22
C PRO A 187 -1.29 -4.00 0.45
N SER A 188 -1.10 -3.06 1.39
CA SER A 188 -2.06 -1.99 1.71
C SER A 188 -2.42 -1.10 0.52
N LEU A 189 -1.46 -0.83 -0.37
CA LEU A 189 -1.70 -0.05 -1.60
C LEU A 189 -2.63 -0.78 -2.57
N ILE A 190 -2.63 -2.11 -2.56
CA ILE A 190 -3.53 -2.93 -3.38
C ILE A 190 -4.91 -3.05 -2.73
N LEU A 191 -4.97 -3.05 -1.39
CA LEU A 191 -6.20 -3.16 -0.62
C LEU A 191 -7.02 -1.86 -0.65
N HIS A 192 -6.35 -0.70 -0.65
CA HIS A 192 -6.98 0.62 -0.59
C HIS A 192 -6.87 1.38 -1.92
N ASN A 193 -7.74 1.09 -2.89
CA ASN A 193 -7.70 1.76 -4.20
C ASN A 193 -8.05 3.27 -4.16
N ASP A 194 -8.77 3.73 -3.14
CA ASP A 194 -9.39 5.08 -3.16
C ASP A 194 -8.54 6.17 -2.48
N HIS A 195 -7.49 5.81 -1.73
CA HIS A 195 -6.68 6.73 -0.94
C HIS A 195 -5.17 6.44 -1.01
N VAL A 196 -4.71 5.83 -2.11
CA VAL A 196 -3.32 5.38 -2.29
C VAL A 196 -2.32 6.53 -2.14
N GLU A 197 -2.63 7.73 -2.67
CA GLU A 197 -1.77 8.91 -2.56
C GLU A 197 -1.53 9.26 -1.09
N ASN A 198 -2.59 9.26 -0.29
CA ASN A 198 -2.50 9.61 1.13
C ASN A 198 -1.63 8.60 1.88
N ILE A 199 -1.83 7.29 1.63
CA ILE A 199 -1.04 6.22 2.24
C ILE A 199 0.44 6.39 1.90
N ILE A 200 0.74 6.61 0.61
CA ILE A 200 2.12 6.82 0.15
C ILE A 200 2.74 8.07 0.77
N ILE A 201 2.00 9.17 0.84
CA ILE A 201 2.51 10.43 1.41
C ILE A 201 2.88 10.23 2.88
N ASP A 202 2.02 9.57 3.67
CA ASP A 202 2.28 9.27 5.08
C ASP A 202 3.52 8.35 5.24
N ASP A 203 3.61 7.30 4.44
CA ASP A 203 4.70 6.32 4.48
C ASP A 203 6.05 6.91 4.05
N LEU A 204 6.07 7.83 3.09
CA LEU A 204 7.28 8.56 2.70
C LEU A 204 7.62 9.64 3.73
N TRP A 205 6.62 10.29 4.31
CA TRP A 205 6.81 11.34 5.30
C TRP A 205 7.55 10.84 6.54
N THR A 206 7.19 9.66 7.04
CA THR A 206 7.79 9.06 8.25
C THR A 206 9.28 8.74 8.08
N GLN A 207 9.76 8.65 6.84
CA GLN A 207 11.17 8.38 6.51
C GLN A 207 12.02 9.65 6.40
N ILE A 208 11.38 10.83 6.35
CA ILE A 208 12.07 12.11 6.24
C ILE A 208 12.30 12.68 7.64
N THR A 209 13.50 13.22 7.88
CA THR A 209 13.82 13.82 9.19
C THR A 209 13.06 15.13 9.41
N VAL A 210 12.71 15.44 10.66
CA VAL A 210 11.97 16.65 11.04
C VAL A 210 12.54 17.95 10.43
N PRO A 211 13.87 18.19 10.38
CA PRO A 211 14.39 19.41 9.77
C PRO A 211 14.11 19.53 8.26
N ILE A 212 14.03 18.40 7.55
CA ILE A 212 13.70 18.39 6.12
C ILE A 212 12.18 18.47 5.93
N GLN A 213 11.39 17.81 6.79
CA GLN A 213 9.94 17.95 6.83
C GLN A 213 9.52 19.42 6.97
N SER A 214 10.10 20.18 7.91
CA SER A 214 9.78 21.60 8.07
C SER A 214 10.08 22.44 6.81
N LYS A 215 11.13 22.10 6.06
CA LYS A 215 11.44 22.76 4.79
C LYS A 215 10.42 22.41 3.71
N ILE A 216 10.02 21.14 3.63
CA ILE A 216 9.00 20.69 2.68
C ILE A 216 7.69 21.42 2.95
N LEU A 217 7.24 21.52 4.21
CA LEU A 217 6.01 22.24 4.56
C LEU A 217 6.07 23.70 4.14
N SER A 218 7.16 24.40 4.46
CA SER A 218 7.33 25.80 4.05
C SER A 218 7.29 25.99 2.53
N LEU A 219 7.87 25.06 1.76
CA LEU A 219 7.80 25.11 0.29
C LEU A 219 6.40 24.79 -0.23
N THR A 220 5.70 23.82 0.36
CA THR A 220 4.30 23.50 0.01
C THR A 220 3.39 24.70 0.26
N GLU A 221 3.56 25.42 1.37
CA GLU A 221 2.80 26.66 1.66
C GLU A 221 3.05 27.75 0.60
N GLN A 222 4.29 27.91 0.15
CA GLN A 222 4.63 28.86 -0.92
C GLN A 222 3.99 28.46 -2.26
N VAL A 223 3.97 27.16 -2.57
CA VAL A 223 3.28 26.63 -3.76
C VAL A 223 1.78 26.91 -3.68
N LEU A 224 1.16 26.70 -2.52
CA LEU A 224 -0.25 26.99 -2.31
C LEU A 224 -0.57 28.47 -2.45
N TRP A 225 0.27 29.34 -1.89
CA TRP A 225 0.12 30.78 -2.05
C TRP A 225 0.19 31.19 -3.52
N PHE A 226 1.12 30.61 -4.28
CA PHE A 226 1.29 30.90 -5.71
C PHE A 226 0.11 30.42 -6.56
N ILE A 227 -0.41 29.22 -6.30
CA ILE A 227 -1.52 28.63 -7.07
C ILE A 227 -2.87 29.30 -6.75
N ARG A 228 -3.04 29.88 -5.57
CA ARG A 228 -4.25 30.61 -5.16
C ARG A 228 -4.32 32.04 -5.72
N MET A 229 -3.25 32.54 -6.35
CA MET A 229 -3.18 33.87 -6.95
C MET A 229 -3.72 33.86 -8.38
#